data_AF-A0A928VI52-F1
#
_entry.id   AF-A0A928VI52-F1
#
_cell.length_a   1.000
_cell.length_b   1.000
_cell.length_c   1.000
_cell.angle_alpha   90.00
_cell.angle_beta   90.00
_cell.angle_gamma   90.00
#
_symmetry.space_group_name_H-M   'P 1'
#
loop_
_entity.id
_entity.type
_entity.pdbx_description
1 polymer ?
#
loop_
_entity_poly.entity_id
_entity_poly.type
_entity_poly.pdbx_seq_one_letter_code
_entity_poly.pdbx_strand_id
1 'polypeptide(L)'
;MKYPLAQIGLVSLTCLSSFMMPLTASAQTPTGKQTGTVTLTVLKAKALSKFDRSIPFSKKGRPDFYVLTKVNTQRGHTVSLKRNNQNNPTFNHKLTSRIPENNLVEYTIRLKESDAGRDDTADINPVRRRNNLEVIYDANARAVFMPNGRRLGRLGETITVQGDSKSRRASITFKLELNTR
;
A
#
# COMPACT_ATOMS: atom_id res chain seq x y z
N MET A 1 11.36 -78.77 -34.79
CA MET A 1 10.61 -78.98 -33.52
C MET A 1 9.68 -77.78 -33.34
N LYS A 2 8.42 -77.83 -33.80
CA LYS A 2 7.18 -78.13 -33.04
C LYS A 2 6.96 -77.26 -31.77
N TYR A 3 6.24 -76.14 -31.96
CA TYR A 3 5.18 -75.41 -31.19
C TYR A 3 5.13 -75.41 -29.64
N PRO A 4 4.41 -74.50 -28.93
CA PRO A 4 3.35 -73.57 -29.39
C PRO A 4 3.33 -72.12 -28.81
N LEU A 5 2.38 -71.35 -29.37
CA LEU A 5 1.83 -70.07 -28.90
C LEU A 5 1.25 -70.12 -27.49
N ALA A 6 1.27 -68.96 -26.80
CA ALA A 6 0.33 -68.63 -25.74
C ALA A 6 -0.34 -67.27 -26.03
N GLN A 7 -1.67 -67.30 -26.11
CA GLN A 7 -2.56 -66.14 -26.17
C GLN A 7 -2.50 -65.33 -24.86
N ILE A 8 -2.47 -64.01 -24.96
CA ILE A 8 -2.70 -63.12 -23.81
C ILE A 8 -3.95 -62.29 -24.11
N GLY A 9 -4.83 -62.29 -23.12
CA GLY A 9 -6.23 -61.87 -23.19
C GLY A 9 -6.49 -60.38 -23.40
N LEU A 10 -7.67 -60.15 -23.97
CA LEU A 10 -8.38 -58.88 -24.04
C LEU A 10 -8.60 -58.32 -22.63
N VAL A 11 -8.17 -57.07 -22.39
CA VAL A 11 -8.64 -56.26 -21.26
C VAL A 11 -9.48 -55.11 -21.83
N SER A 12 -10.74 -55.08 -21.39
CA SER A 12 -11.74 -54.07 -21.73
C SER A 12 -11.30 -52.68 -21.24
N LEU A 13 -11.19 -51.71 -22.15
CA LEU A 13 -11.07 -50.29 -21.81
C LEU A 13 -12.46 -49.67 -21.79
N THR A 14 -12.99 -49.43 -20.60
CA THR A 14 -14.05 -48.44 -20.38
C THR A 14 -13.53 -47.41 -19.41
N CYS A 15 -13.26 -46.18 -19.87
CA CYS A 15 -13.12 -45.06 -18.94
C CYS A 15 -13.38 -43.71 -19.63
N LEU A 16 -14.53 -43.13 -19.24
CA LEU A 16 -14.88 -41.72 -19.13
C LEU A 16 -14.67 -40.78 -20.32
N SER A 17 -15.79 -40.48 -20.98
CA SER A 17 -16.03 -39.23 -21.71
C SER A 17 -15.82 -38.03 -20.77
N SER A 18 -14.72 -37.30 -20.97
CA SER A 18 -14.49 -36.02 -20.31
C SER A 18 -15.34 -34.94 -20.98
N PHE A 19 -16.42 -34.52 -20.31
CA PHE A 19 -17.12 -33.29 -20.62
C PHE A 19 -16.19 -32.11 -20.33
N MET A 20 -15.59 -31.53 -21.36
CA MET A 20 -14.93 -30.23 -21.27
C MET A 20 -16.03 -29.15 -21.22
N MET A 21 -16.35 -28.65 -20.03
CA MET A 21 -17.08 -27.38 -19.92
C MET A 21 -16.09 -26.23 -20.14
N PRO A 22 -16.34 -25.29 -21.07
CA PRO A 22 -15.59 -24.05 -21.11
C PRO A 22 -15.96 -23.20 -19.90
N LEU A 23 -14.97 -22.89 -19.06
CA LEU A 23 -15.12 -21.94 -17.97
C LEU A 23 -15.11 -20.53 -18.56
N THR A 24 -16.28 -20.00 -18.90
CA THR A 24 -16.41 -18.60 -19.33
C THR A 24 -16.30 -17.70 -18.11
N ALA A 25 -15.08 -17.36 -17.70
CA ALA A 25 -14.84 -16.30 -16.74
C ALA A 25 -15.14 -14.95 -17.40
N SER A 26 -16.34 -14.42 -17.19
CA SER A 26 -16.65 -13.03 -17.52
C SER A 26 -15.86 -12.12 -16.57
N ALA A 27 -14.70 -11.63 -17.05
CA ALA A 27 -14.02 -10.50 -16.43
C ALA A 27 -14.86 -9.24 -16.71
N GLN A 28 -15.84 -8.96 -15.85
CA GLN A 28 -16.52 -7.67 -15.85
C GLN A 28 -15.53 -6.61 -15.41
N THR A 29 -14.86 -5.99 -16.37
CA THR A 29 -14.14 -4.73 -16.16
C THR A 29 -15.18 -3.68 -15.74
N PRO A 30 -15.12 -3.07 -14.55
CA PRO A 30 -16.04 -2.01 -14.19
C PRO A 30 -15.77 -0.80 -15.09
N THR A 31 -16.60 -0.60 -16.12
CA THR A 31 -16.48 0.49 -17.12
C THR A 31 -17.23 1.75 -16.70
N GLY A 32 -17.14 2.14 -15.43
CA GLY A 32 -17.71 3.38 -14.92
C GLY A 32 -16.62 4.40 -14.61
N LYS A 33 -16.64 5.57 -15.27
CA LYS A 33 -15.80 6.71 -14.89
C LYS A 33 -16.17 7.16 -13.48
N GLN A 34 -15.36 6.86 -12.47
CA GLN A 34 -15.64 7.37 -11.12
C GLN A 34 -15.29 8.85 -11.05
N THR A 35 -16.31 9.69 -11.13
CA THR A 35 -16.18 11.13 -10.92
C THR A 35 -16.27 11.44 -9.43
N GLY A 36 -15.29 12.14 -8.87
CA GLY A 36 -15.32 12.53 -7.48
C GLY A 36 -13.99 13.06 -6.97
N THR A 37 -13.92 13.29 -5.67
CA THR A 37 -12.68 13.62 -4.98
C THR A 37 -12.40 12.60 -3.90
N VAL A 38 -11.12 12.26 -3.72
CA VAL A 38 -10.66 11.41 -2.63
C VAL A 38 -9.76 12.23 -1.71
N THR A 39 -10.00 12.12 -0.40
CA THR A 39 -9.19 12.75 0.63
C THR A 39 -8.29 11.71 1.28
N LEU A 40 -6.98 11.89 1.18
CA LEU A 40 -6.02 11.23 2.05
C LEU A 40 -5.95 11.99 3.37
N THR A 41 -6.24 11.33 4.48
CA THR A 41 -6.03 11.87 5.83
C THR A 41 -4.91 11.11 6.52
N VAL A 42 -3.77 11.78 6.77
CA VAL A 42 -2.72 11.26 7.65
C VAL A 42 -3.14 11.53 9.09
N LEU A 43 -3.41 10.47 9.84
CA LEU A 43 -3.97 10.55 11.18
C LEU A 43 -2.86 10.74 12.22
N LYS A 44 -1.90 9.82 12.26
CA LYS A 44 -0.82 9.83 13.26
C LYS A 44 0.42 9.10 12.78
N ALA A 45 1.54 9.34 13.47
CA ALA A 45 2.75 8.56 13.34
C ALA A 45 3.29 8.13 14.71
N LYS A 46 4.18 7.13 14.71
CA LYS A 46 4.83 6.62 15.91
C LYS A 46 6.23 6.13 15.57
N ALA A 47 7.22 6.52 16.37
CA ALA A 47 8.56 5.96 16.26
C ALA A 47 8.57 4.52 16.78
N LEU A 48 9.20 3.61 16.02
CA LEU A 48 9.36 2.19 16.36
C LEU A 48 10.83 1.81 16.61
N SER A 49 11.73 2.77 16.52
CA SER A 49 13.15 2.65 16.84
C SER A 49 13.69 4.03 17.22
N LYS A 50 14.93 4.08 17.69
CA LYS A 50 15.62 5.36 17.90
C LYS A 50 15.92 6.06 16.57
N PHE A 51 15.70 7.36 16.58
CA PHE A 51 16.07 8.27 15.50
C PHE A 51 17.42 8.92 15.82
N ASP A 52 17.55 9.46 17.02
CA ASP A 52 18.83 9.88 17.56
C ASP A 52 19.58 8.70 18.23
N ARG A 53 20.73 8.33 17.65
CA ARG A 53 21.63 7.29 18.18
C ARG A 53 22.58 7.83 19.25
N SER A 54 22.80 9.14 19.30
CA SER A 54 23.70 9.83 20.22
C SER A 54 23.06 10.06 21.60
N ILE A 55 21.73 10.00 21.70
CA ILE A 55 21.02 10.12 22.96
C ILE A 55 20.82 8.75 23.65
N PRO A 56 21.25 8.58 24.92
CA PRO A 56 21.06 7.35 25.68
C PRO A 56 19.57 7.01 25.85
N PHE A 57 19.22 5.72 25.94
CA PHE A 57 17.80 5.25 25.98
C PHE A 57 16.99 5.89 27.14
N SER A 58 17.69 6.32 28.19
CA SER A 58 17.18 6.98 29.38
C SER A 58 16.78 8.46 29.16
N LYS A 59 17.33 9.14 28.17
CA LYS A 59 16.87 10.44 27.70
C LYS A 59 16.01 10.19 26.48
N LYS A 60 14.68 10.35 26.58
CA LYS A 60 13.81 10.34 25.41
C LYS A 60 14.15 11.56 24.55
N GLY A 61 15.09 11.44 23.62
CA GLY A 61 15.09 12.25 22.41
C GLY A 61 13.74 12.01 21.74
N ARG A 62 12.87 13.01 21.77
CA ARG A 62 11.51 12.90 21.24
C ARG A 62 11.62 13.21 19.76
N PRO A 63 11.25 12.28 18.86
CA PRO A 63 11.33 12.56 17.44
C PRO A 63 10.33 13.68 17.09
N ASP A 64 10.84 14.74 16.49
CA ASP A 64 10.06 15.91 16.11
C ASP A 64 9.53 15.72 14.69
N PHE A 65 8.46 14.94 14.59
CA PHE A 65 7.97 14.50 13.30
C PHE A 65 7.17 15.57 12.55
N TYR A 66 7.39 15.59 11.24
CA TYR A 66 6.51 16.24 10.28
C TYR A 66 6.23 15.35 9.08
N VAL A 67 5.03 15.51 8.50
CA VAL A 67 4.61 14.76 7.33
C VAL A 67 4.60 15.65 6.10
N LEU A 68 5.15 15.12 5.01
CA LEU A 68 5.05 15.65 3.66
C LEU A 68 4.17 14.70 2.86
N THR A 69 3.04 15.18 2.37
CA THR A 69 2.17 14.43 1.45
C THR A 69 2.27 15.03 0.06
N LYS A 70 2.41 14.18 -0.95
CA LYS A 70 2.39 14.54 -2.36
C LYS A 70 1.31 13.72 -3.05
N VAL A 71 0.56 14.33 -3.97
CA VAL A 71 -0.32 13.61 -4.89
C VAL A 71 0.08 13.93 -6.32
N ASN A 72 0.19 12.90 -7.16
CA ASN A 72 0.39 13.07 -8.59
C ASN A 72 -0.98 13.32 -9.24
N THR A 73 -1.09 14.38 -10.03
CA THR A 73 -2.30 14.75 -10.76
C THR A 73 -1.95 14.97 -12.23
N GLN A 74 -2.94 14.98 -13.11
CA GLN A 74 -2.74 15.30 -14.53
C GLN A 74 -2.13 16.69 -14.76
N ARG A 75 -2.27 17.62 -13.79
CA ARG A 75 -1.77 19.01 -13.88
C ARG A 75 -0.44 19.24 -13.15
N GLY A 76 0.24 18.18 -12.72
CA GLY A 76 1.45 18.26 -11.90
C GLY A 76 1.24 17.64 -10.52
N HIS A 77 1.89 18.19 -9.49
CA HIS A 77 1.82 17.62 -8.15
C HIS A 77 1.51 18.66 -7.08
N THR A 78 0.70 18.27 -6.10
CA THR A 78 0.44 19.08 -4.90
C THR A 78 1.24 18.51 -3.75
N VAL A 79 1.96 19.38 -3.02
CA VAL A 79 2.70 19.02 -1.80
C VAL A 79 2.06 19.73 -0.60
N SER A 80 1.90 19.02 0.51
CA SER A 80 1.36 19.56 1.75
C SER A 80 2.19 19.11 2.95
N LEU A 81 2.38 20.00 3.92
CA LEU A 81 3.26 19.81 5.08
C LEU A 81 2.51 20.05 6.39
N LYS A 82 2.77 19.21 7.41
CA LYS A 82 2.30 19.42 8.79
C LYS A 82 3.36 19.00 9.81
N ARG A 83 3.71 19.89 10.75
CA ARG A 83 4.61 19.62 11.87
C ARG A 83 3.83 19.33 13.16
N ASN A 84 4.31 18.40 13.98
CA ASN A 84 3.85 18.19 15.36
C ASN A 84 4.96 17.49 16.18
N ASN A 85 5.53 18.21 17.16
CA ASN A 85 6.73 17.84 17.93
C ASN A 85 6.40 16.94 19.14
N GLN A 86 5.50 15.98 18.94
CA GLN A 86 5.10 15.02 19.98
C GLN A 86 5.69 13.64 19.69
N ASN A 87 5.96 12.86 20.74
CA ASN A 87 6.58 11.51 20.65
C ASN A 87 5.70 10.47 19.90
N ASN A 88 4.47 10.82 19.53
CA ASN A 88 3.55 10.08 18.66
C ASN A 88 2.54 11.09 18.09
N PRO A 89 2.93 11.90 17.10
CA PRO A 89 2.10 13.02 16.68
C PRO A 89 0.78 12.55 16.11
N THR A 90 -0.28 13.26 16.46
CA THR A 90 -1.54 13.22 15.69
C THR A 90 -1.53 14.43 14.76
N PHE A 91 -1.70 14.21 13.47
CA PHE A 91 -1.64 15.24 12.44
C PHE A 91 -3.04 15.69 12.00
N ASN A 92 -3.95 14.74 11.76
CA ASN A 92 -5.23 14.95 11.07
C ASN A 92 -5.06 15.76 9.77
N HIS A 93 -3.95 15.50 9.06
CA HIS A 93 -3.54 16.27 7.89
C HIS A 93 -4.23 15.72 6.64
N LYS A 94 -4.94 16.58 5.92
CA LYS A 94 -5.76 16.20 4.77
C LYS A 94 -5.14 16.67 3.46
N LEU A 95 -5.15 15.80 2.46
CA LEU A 95 -4.81 16.11 1.08
C LEU A 95 -5.90 15.55 0.16
N THR A 96 -6.69 16.44 -0.43
CA THR A 96 -7.78 16.09 -1.35
C THR A 96 -7.28 16.14 -2.79
N SER A 97 -7.69 15.17 -3.60
CA SER A 97 -7.40 15.11 -5.03
C SER A 97 -8.65 14.71 -5.82
N ARG A 98 -8.67 15.05 -7.11
CA ARG A 98 -9.69 14.54 -8.03
C ARG A 98 -9.32 13.14 -8.48
N ILE A 99 -10.32 12.28 -8.65
CA ILE A 99 -10.12 10.97 -9.28
C ILE A 99 -9.92 11.21 -10.79
N PRO A 100 -8.77 10.83 -11.36
CA PRO A 100 -8.50 10.95 -12.79
C PRO A 100 -9.25 9.90 -13.61
N GLU A 101 -9.24 10.04 -14.93
CA GLU A 101 -10.01 9.16 -15.83
C GLU A 101 -9.56 7.71 -15.83
N ASN A 102 -8.29 7.45 -15.52
CA ASN A 102 -7.76 6.10 -15.36
C ASN A 102 -8.11 5.47 -14.00
N ASN A 103 -8.89 6.16 -13.15
CA ASN A 103 -9.33 5.70 -11.83
C ASN A 103 -8.20 5.41 -10.83
N LEU A 104 -6.97 5.83 -11.10
CA LEU A 104 -5.80 5.60 -10.24
C LEU A 104 -5.29 6.91 -9.66
N VAL A 105 -5.21 7.00 -8.34
CA VAL A 105 -4.65 8.17 -7.64
C VAL A 105 -3.39 7.75 -6.88
N GLU A 106 -2.27 8.41 -7.18
CA GLU A 106 -1.00 8.11 -6.56
C GLU A 106 -0.63 9.15 -5.51
N TYR A 107 -0.34 8.67 -4.31
CA TYR A 107 0.15 9.46 -3.19
C TYR A 107 1.55 9.04 -2.80
N THR A 108 2.38 10.01 -2.43
CA THR A 108 3.63 9.78 -1.70
C THR A 108 3.51 10.41 -0.33
N ILE A 109 3.76 9.63 0.72
CA ILE A 109 3.84 10.11 2.10
C ILE A 109 5.28 9.98 2.56
N ARG A 110 5.86 11.07 3.07
CA ARG A 110 7.17 11.08 3.70
C ARG A 110 7.02 11.55 5.13
N LEU A 111 7.62 10.80 6.05
CA LEU A 111 7.72 11.18 7.45
C LEU A 111 9.17 11.58 7.72
N LYS A 112 9.34 12.76 8.29
CA LYS A 112 10.64 13.37 8.56
C LYS A 112 10.72 13.70 10.02
N GLU A 113 11.89 13.49 10.59
CA GLU A 113 12.26 13.87 11.94
C GLU A 113 13.10 15.16 11.81
N SER A 114 12.69 16.21 12.52
CA SER A 114 13.31 17.53 12.45
C SER A 114 14.38 17.65 13.52
N ASP A 115 15.64 17.74 13.09
CA ASP A 115 16.79 17.95 13.97
C ASP A 115 17.43 19.31 13.69
N ALA A 116 18.14 19.89 14.66
CA ALA A 116 18.93 21.13 14.51
C ALA A 116 20.18 20.88 13.65
N GLY A 117 19.98 20.57 12.37
CA GLY A 117 21.02 20.22 11.42
C GLY A 117 20.43 19.64 10.15
N ARG A 118 20.30 18.30 10.09
CA ARG A 118 19.76 17.59 8.93
C ARG A 118 18.55 16.76 9.33
N ASP A 119 17.42 17.05 8.71
CA ASP A 119 16.20 16.27 8.92
C ASP A 119 16.37 14.83 8.46
N ASP A 120 16.17 13.91 9.40
CA ASP A 120 16.25 12.48 9.15
C ASP A 120 14.97 11.96 8.51
N THR A 121 15.12 11.01 7.58
CA THR A 121 13.96 10.35 6.98
C THR A 121 13.57 9.16 7.81
N ALA A 122 12.33 9.16 8.29
CA ALA A 122 11.73 7.99 8.91
C ALA A 122 11.38 6.96 7.83
N ASP A 123 11.77 5.73 8.06
CA ASP A 123 11.32 4.60 7.28
C ASP A 123 9.92 4.19 7.73
N ILE A 124 8.96 4.44 6.85
CA ILE A 124 7.56 4.05 6.97
C ILE A 124 7.15 3.06 5.87
N ASN A 125 8.10 2.61 5.03
CA ASN A 125 7.81 1.75 3.91
C ASN A 125 8.05 0.27 4.28
N PRO A 126 7.03 -0.60 4.20
CA PRO A 126 7.19 -2.01 4.51
C PRO A 126 8.04 -2.78 3.47
N VAL A 127 8.44 -2.15 2.37
CA VAL A 127 9.36 -2.70 1.36
C VAL A 127 10.78 -2.25 1.68
N ARG A 128 11.69 -3.22 1.75
CA ARG A 128 13.12 -2.99 2.01
C ARG A 128 13.73 -1.94 1.09
N ARG A 129 14.64 -1.14 1.68
CA ARG A 129 15.45 -0.11 1.00
C ARG A 129 14.62 1.03 0.37
N ARG A 130 13.38 1.20 0.80
CA ARG A 130 12.56 2.39 0.54
C ARG A 130 12.20 3.01 1.89
N ASN A 131 12.09 4.33 1.95
CA ASN A 131 11.74 5.03 3.20
C ASN A 131 10.36 5.71 3.10
N ASN A 132 10.03 6.23 1.92
CA ASN A 132 8.76 6.91 1.64
C ASN A 132 7.67 5.88 1.37
N LEU A 133 6.45 6.13 1.84
CA LEU A 133 5.31 5.30 1.49
C LEU A 133 4.68 5.80 0.19
N GLU A 134 4.68 4.95 -0.83
CA GLU A 134 3.92 5.16 -2.07
C GLU A 134 2.63 4.36 -1.99
N VAL A 135 1.52 5.03 -2.30
CA VAL A 135 0.18 4.48 -2.17
C VAL A 135 -0.60 4.78 -3.43
N ILE A 136 -1.22 3.74 -4.00
CA ILE A 136 -2.09 3.84 -5.17
C ILE A 136 -3.50 3.53 -4.70
N TYR A 137 -4.40 4.50 -4.83
CA TYR A 137 -5.82 4.26 -4.68
C TYR A 137 -6.41 3.92 -6.04
N ASP A 138 -7.02 2.75 -6.12
CA ASP A 138 -7.80 2.30 -7.27
C ASP A 138 -9.29 2.51 -6.97
N ALA A 139 -9.90 3.43 -7.71
CA ALA A 139 -11.30 3.79 -7.55
C ALA A 139 -12.25 2.67 -8.00
N ASN A 140 -11.87 1.88 -9.02
CA ASN A 140 -12.66 0.74 -9.48
C ASN A 140 -12.68 -0.36 -8.42
N ALA A 141 -11.51 -0.71 -7.88
CA ALA A 141 -11.41 -1.73 -6.84
C ALA A 141 -11.82 -1.23 -5.44
N ARG A 142 -12.00 0.08 -5.27
CA ARG A 142 -12.20 0.76 -3.97
C ARG A 142 -11.17 0.32 -2.93
N ALA A 143 -9.93 0.17 -3.39
CA ALA A 143 -8.85 -0.45 -2.64
C ALA A 143 -7.56 0.35 -2.73
N VAL A 144 -6.71 0.14 -1.74
CA VAL A 144 -5.46 0.86 -1.55
C VAL A 144 -4.33 -0.13 -1.73
N PHE A 145 -3.37 0.19 -2.59
CA PHE A 145 -2.27 -0.68 -2.98
C PHE A 145 -0.93 0.02 -2.82
N MET A 146 0.13 -0.78 -2.74
CA MET A 146 1.49 -0.35 -3.00
C MET A 146 1.82 -0.52 -4.50
N PRO A 147 2.85 0.17 -5.01
CA PRO A 147 3.29 0.02 -6.41
C PRO A 147 3.69 -1.39 -6.83
N ASN A 148 4.03 -2.27 -5.87
CA ASN A 148 4.31 -3.69 -6.14
C ASN A 148 3.04 -4.56 -6.21
N GLY A 149 1.85 -3.96 -6.25
CA GLY A 149 0.56 -4.66 -6.28
C GLY A 149 0.06 -5.16 -4.93
N ARG A 150 0.85 -5.03 -3.85
CA ARG A 150 0.41 -5.45 -2.52
C ARG A 150 -0.74 -4.58 -2.02
N ARG A 151 -1.88 -5.19 -1.68
CA ARG A 151 -3.00 -4.48 -1.05
C ARG A 151 -2.64 -4.04 0.37
N LEU A 152 -2.93 -2.78 0.69
CA LEU A 152 -2.79 -2.20 2.04
C LEU A 152 -4.13 -2.10 2.79
N GLY A 153 -5.25 -1.95 2.07
CA GLY A 153 -6.57 -1.84 2.70
C GLY A 153 -7.68 -1.48 1.71
N ARG A 154 -8.78 -0.96 2.25
CA ARG A 154 -9.97 -0.49 1.51
C ARG A 154 -10.21 1.01 1.71
N LEU A 155 -10.97 1.60 0.79
CA LEU A 155 -11.50 2.95 0.99
C LEU A 155 -12.34 3.00 2.29
N GLY A 156 -12.15 4.05 3.09
CA GLY A 156 -12.81 4.24 4.38
C GLY A 156 -12.16 3.49 5.54
N GLU A 157 -11.17 2.63 5.28
CA GLU A 157 -10.45 1.90 6.32
C GLU A 157 -9.31 2.73 6.90
N THR A 158 -9.07 2.59 8.21
CA THR A 158 -7.86 3.12 8.85
C THR A 158 -6.71 2.15 8.62
N ILE A 159 -5.74 2.56 7.80
CA ILE A 159 -4.61 1.74 7.40
C ILE A 159 -3.39 2.15 8.22
N THR A 160 -2.71 1.18 8.83
CA THR A 160 -1.44 1.40 9.51
C THR A 160 -0.35 0.57 8.83
N VAL A 161 0.75 1.22 8.46
CA VAL A 161 1.94 0.57 7.92
C VAL A 161 3.17 0.95 8.72
N GLN A 162 4.20 0.13 8.64
CA GLN A 162 5.47 0.35 9.33
C GLN A 162 6.65 0.08 8.39
N GLY A 163 7.75 0.79 8.62
CA GLY A 163 9.02 0.52 7.94
C GLY A 163 9.59 -0.86 8.24
N ASP A 164 10.46 -1.36 7.36
CA ASP A 164 11.15 -2.65 7.54
C ASP A 164 12.59 -2.51 8.05
N SER A 165 13.13 -1.30 8.11
CA SER A 165 14.51 -1.07 8.58
C SER A 165 14.72 -1.38 10.07
N LYS A 166 15.98 -1.63 10.44
CA LYS A 166 16.42 -1.83 11.83
C LYS A 166 16.63 -0.50 12.59
N SER A 167 16.66 0.63 11.90
CA SER A 167 16.90 1.96 12.50
C SER A 167 16.09 3.02 11.77
N ARG A 168 15.65 4.07 12.45
CA ARG A 168 14.73 5.09 11.91
C ARG A 168 13.39 4.51 11.44
N ARG A 169 13.01 3.34 11.96
CA ARG A 169 11.73 2.70 11.72
C ARG A 169 10.63 3.48 12.42
N ALA A 170 9.55 3.75 11.70
CA ALA A 170 8.33 4.34 12.22
C ALA A 170 7.10 3.62 11.64
N SER A 171 5.96 3.81 12.30
CA SER A 171 4.64 3.50 11.74
C SER A 171 3.89 4.78 11.41
N ILE A 172 3.08 4.73 10.36
CA ILE A 172 2.16 5.78 9.97
C ILE A 172 0.76 5.20 9.82
N THR A 173 -0.23 5.95 10.30
CA THR A 173 -1.64 5.61 10.18
C THR A 173 -2.34 6.66 9.33
N PHE A 174 -3.08 6.22 8.32
CA PHE A 174 -3.81 7.08 7.40
C PHE A 174 -5.14 6.46 7.00
N LYS A 175 -5.99 7.26 6.35
CA LYS A 175 -7.30 6.86 5.82
C LYS A 175 -7.50 7.51 4.46
N LEU A 176 -8.16 6.83 3.54
CA LEU A 176 -8.70 7.45 2.33
C LEU A 176 -10.22 7.46 2.38
N GLU A 177 -10.82 8.59 2.05
CA GLU A 177 -12.28 8.78 2.04
C GLU A 177 -12.71 9.42 0.73
N LEU A 178 -13.81 8.93 0.16
CA LEU A 178 -14.44 9.57 -0.98
C LEU A 178 -15.30 10.72 -0.48
N ASN A 179 -15.11 11.92 -1.02
CA ASN A 179 -16.08 12.99 -0.86
C ASN A 179 -16.95 12.98 -2.12
N THR A 180 -18.14 12.41 -1.98
CA THR A 180 -19.23 12.60 -2.92
C THR A 180 -19.81 13.99 -2.64
N ARG A 181 -19.82 14.85 -3.65
CA ARG A 181 -20.71 16.01 -3.65
C ARG A 181 -22.09 15.55 -4.09
#